data_AF-A0A804LUN4-F1
#
_entry.id   AF-A0A804LUN4-F1
#
_cell.length_a   1.000
_cell.length_b   1.000
_cell.length_c   1.000
_cell.angle_alpha   90.00
_cell.angle_beta   90.00
_cell.angle_gamma   90.00
#
_symmetry.space_group_name_H-M   'P 1'
#
loop_
_entity.id
_entity.type
_entity.pdbx_description
1 polymer ?
#
loop_
_entity_poly.entity_id
_entity_poly.type
_entity_poly.pdbx_seq_one_letter_code
_entity_poly.pdbx_strand_id
1 'polypeptide(L)'
;MTPIVLPFHQIQETNLARLANHKKDRALREAPAMSSCVAPRVLIVSRRTVRKNKFVDFVGEYHLDLIVGYGAVPVIVPRVAGVDALLDSFEPIHGVLLCEGEDVDPSLYESADDADGSLSPEQLEAMRRLHPSDVAIDREKDSIELRLARRCLERNIPYLGICRGSQVLNVACGGSLYQDLEHELVRPAAQVQHINYGDYDGHRHPVRVLSGTPLHEWFARDLADGAQLMVNSYHHQGVRRLAQRFVPMAIAPDGLVEGFYDPDTYNPGEGRFIVGLQFHPERMRKPGSDEFDYPGCARAYQEFVRAVVAYQEKTAAPPHLPLSAPLPASPKLSKEMMRRRKVIPRSFSLAMDMYLSGSHTKPAEKRDHEAGAEFLESNTASVSAWQEKRLKQMGATARNASGYLNSVKVNGVREAAARALMAEMSVNQLSDLATFYQTMGKICSEVLDTKLQG
;
A
#
# COMPACT_ATOMS: atom_id res chain seq x y z
N MET A 1 -29.65 32.28 -43.60
CA MET A 1 -30.45 32.07 -42.38
C MET A 1 -29.72 32.71 -41.22
N THR A 2 -30.20 33.84 -40.73
CA THR A 2 -29.76 34.49 -39.47
C THR A 2 -30.55 33.88 -38.30
N PRO A 3 -30.19 34.16 -37.03
CA PRO A 3 -29.44 33.27 -36.16
C PRO A 3 -30.30 32.66 -35.05
N ILE A 4 -29.77 31.66 -34.34
CA ILE A 4 -30.25 31.29 -33.00
C ILE A 4 -29.08 31.43 -32.04
N VAL A 5 -28.90 32.64 -31.52
CA VAL A 5 -28.11 32.89 -30.31
C VAL A 5 -29.08 32.71 -29.14
N LEU A 6 -29.01 31.56 -28.47
CA LEU A 6 -29.74 31.36 -27.22
C LEU A 6 -28.93 31.90 -26.04
N PRO A 7 -29.57 32.56 -25.06
CA PRO A 7 -28.90 33.46 -24.13
C PRO A 7 -28.24 32.70 -22.98
N PHE A 8 -26.97 33.00 -22.74
CA PHE A 8 -26.12 32.39 -21.70
C PHE A 8 -26.49 32.80 -20.25
N HIS A 9 -27.66 33.37 -20.00
CA HIS A 9 -27.97 34.03 -18.71
C HIS A 9 -29.13 33.45 -17.89
N GLN A 10 -29.62 32.24 -18.17
CA GLN A 10 -30.71 31.64 -17.36
C GLN A 10 -30.47 30.22 -16.80
N ILE A 11 -29.26 29.67 -16.88
CA ILE A 11 -28.96 28.33 -16.32
C ILE A 11 -28.14 28.40 -15.01
N GLN A 12 -27.69 29.57 -14.56
CA GLN A 12 -26.90 29.67 -13.32
C GLN A 12 -27.73 29.73 -12.01
N GLU A 13 -29.03 30.03 -12.05
CA GLU A 13 -29.82 30.12 -10.80
C GLU A 13 -30.52 28.81 -10.38
N THR A 14 -30.82 27.90 -11.32
CA THR A 14 -31.57 26.68 -10.99
C THR A 14 -30.71 25.56 -10.41
N ASN A 15 -29.39 25.56 -10.64
CA ASN A 15 -28.48 24.56 -10.08
C ASN A 15 -28.03 24.87 -8.64
N LEU A 16 -27.96 26.14 -8.23
CA LEU A 16 -27.64 26.50 -6.84
C LEU A 16 -28.77 26.12 -5.86
N ALA A 17 -30.03 26.23 -6.28
CA ALA A 17 -31.17 25.83 -5.44
C ALA A 17 -31.25 24.30 -5.23
N ARG A 18 -30.89 23.49 -6.24
CA ARG A 18 -30.83 22.02 -6.10
C ARG A 18 -29.63 21.56 -5.27
N LEU A 19 -28.50 22.28 -5.29
CA LEU A 19 -27.37 21.99 -4.41
C LEU A 19 -27.62 22.41 -2.95
N ALA A 20 -28.43 23.44 -2.71
CA ALA A 20 -28.76 23.91 -1.36
C ALA A 20 -29.74 22.96 -0.64
N ASN A 21 -30.71 22.38 -1.35
CA ASN A 21 -31.65 21.43 -0.73
C ASN A 21 -31.05 20.04 -0.47
N HIS A 22 -30.03 19.61 -1.24
CA HIS A 22 -29.33 18.37 -0.93
C HIS A 22 -28.35 18.46 0.26
N LYS A 23 -28.09 19.66 0.80
CA LYS A 23 -27.30 19.84 2.03
C LYS A 23 -28.13 19.78 3.31
N LYS A 24 -29.47 19.90 3.25
CA LYS A 24 -30.31 19.85 4.46
C LYS A 24 -30.80 18.44 4.82
N ASP A 25 -30.97 17.54 3.85
CA ASP A 25 -31.41 16.16 4.15
C ASP A 25 -30.28 15.20 4.56
N ARG A 26 -29.05 15.72 4.71
CA ARG A 26 -27.94 14.96 5.28
C ARG A 26 -27.62 15.34 6.73
N ALA A 27 -28.62 15.77 7.48
CA ALA A 27 -28.72 15.44 8.91
C ALA A 27 -28.90 13.91 9.04
N LEU A 28 -27.88 13.16 8.59
CA LEU A 28 -27.78 11.74 8.83
C LEU A 28 -27.57 11.58 10.32
N ARG A 29 -28.67 11.20 10.98
CA ARG A 29 -28.74 10.22 12.07
C ARG A 29 -27.47 10.17 12.91
N GLU A 30 -27.55 10.75 14.10
CA GLU A 30 -26.63 10.46 15.20
C GLU A 30 -26.23 8.99 15.14
N ALA A 31 -24.94 8.73 14.91
CA ALA A 31 -24.41 7.39 14.98
C ALA A 31 -24.75 6.83 16.37
N PRO A 32 -25.37 5.64 16.49
CA PRO A 32 -25.70 5.08 17.79
C PRO A 32 -24.44 5.04 18.65
N ALA A 33 -24.58 5.44 19.91
CA ALA A 33 -23.52 5.44 20.91
C ALA A 33 -22.80 4.09 20.87
N MET A 34 -21.56 4.10 20.35
CA MET A 34 -20.78 2.89 20.13
C MET A 34 -20.49 2.23 21.48
N SER A 35 -20.89 0.97 21.57
CA SER A 35 -20.44 -0.01 22.55
C SER A 35 -18.92 0.06 22.71
N SER A 36 -18.42 -0.03 23.94
CA SER A 36 -17.02 0.10 24.38
C SER A 36 -16.08 -1.04 23.89
N CYS A 37 -16.22 -1.48 22.64
CA CYS A 37 -15.47 -2.58 22.07
C CYS A 37 -14.12 -2.12 21.52
N VAL A 38 -13.05 -2.86 21.81
CA VAL A 38 -11.76 -2.73 21.12
C VAL A 38 -12.01 -2.91 19.63
N ALA A 39 -11.57 -2.02 18.75
CA ALA A 39 -11.77 -2.19 17.31
C ALA A 39 -11.09 -3.47 16.79
N PRO A 40 -11.65 -4.15 15.77
CA PRO A 40 -11.16 -5.45 15.35
C PRO A 40 -9.78 -5.32 14.70
N ARG A 41 -8.90 -6.26 15.04
CA ARG A 41 -7.48 -6.27 14.64
C ARG A 41 -7.27 -7.13 13.40
N VAL A 42 -6.67 -6.52 12.38
CA VAL A 42 -6.25 -7.20 11.15
C VAL A 42 -4.73 -7.27 11.14
N LEU A 43 -4.17 -8.47 11.21
CA LEU A 43 -2.73 -8.64 11.05
C LEU A 43 -2.33 -8.49 9.59
N ILE A 44 -1.23 -7.78 9.34
CA ILE A 44 -0.66 -7.59 8.01
C ILE A 44 0.84 -7.84 8.10
N VAL A 45 1.34 -8.85 7.40
CA VAL A 45 2.79 -9.15 7.38
C VAL A 45 3.49 -8.09 6.53
N SER A 46 4.56 -7.51 7.07
CA SER A 46 5.32 -6.48 6.36
C SER A 46 6.16 -7.06 5.24
N ARG A 47 6.37 -6.23 4.22
CA ARG A 47 7.48 -6.35 3.28
C ARG A 47 8.72 -5.71 3.88
N ARG A 48 9.87 -5.96 3.28
CA ARG A 48 11.12 -5.33 3.70
C ARG A 48 11.82 -4.64 2.53
N THR A 49 12.43 -3.51 2.81
CA THR A 49 13.37 -2.86 1.90
C THR A 49 14.66 -2.52 2.63
N VAL A 50 15.70 -2.21 1.88
CA VAL A 50 16.95 -1.68 2.42
C VAL A 50 16.96 -0.17 2.23
N ARG A 51 16.94 0.59 3.33
CA ARG A 51 17.11 2.04 3.33
C ARG A 51 18.34 2.40 4.16
N LYS A 52 19.32 3.07 3.56
CA LYS A 52 20.59 3.46 4.22
C LYS A 52 21.30 2.25 4.86
N ASN A 53 21.44 1.15 4.11
CA ASN A 53 22.04 -0.12 4.54
C ASN A 53 21.37 -0.75 5.78
N LYS A 54 20.07 -0.51 5.95
CA LYS A 54 19.27 -1.11 7.00
C LYS A 54 17.97 -1.63 6.44
N PHE A 55 17.55 -2.74 7.01
CA PHE A 55 16.23 -3.27 6.82
C PHE A 55 15.16 -2.36 7.42
N VAL A 56 14.14 -2.07 6.61
CA VAL A 56 12.94 -1.34 6.98
C VAL A 56 11.74 -2.17 6.58
N ASP A 57 10.92 -2.50 7.56
CA ASP A 57 9.63 -3.17 7.36
C ASP A 57 8.56 -2.13 6.96
N PHE A 58 7.79 -2.44 5.94
CA PHE A 58 6.74 -1.55 5.42
C PHE A 58 5.54 -2.34 4.87
N VAL A 59 4.40 -1.66 4.78
CA VAL A 59 3.16 -2.16 4.16
C VAL A 59 2.66 -1.09 3.20
N GLY A 60 2.10 -1.50 2.06
CA GLY A 60 1.50 -0.60 1.09
C GLY A 60 0.42 0.27 1.72
N GLU A 61 0.46 1.57 1.46
CA GLU A 61 -0.41 2.55 2.12
C GLU A 61 -1.90 2.33 1.83
N TYR A 62 -2.26 1.87 0.64
CA TYR A 62 -3.66 1.63 0.27
C TYR A 62 -4.30 0.53 1.10
N HIS A 63 -3.55 -0.52 1.45
CA HIS A 63 -4.02 -1.57 2.35
C HIS A 63 -4.41 -0.98 3.70
N LEU A 64 -3.52 -0.17 4.29
CA LEU A 64 -3.74 0.46 5.60
C LEU A 64 -4.93 1.44 5.56
N ASP A 65 -4.99 2.30 4.54
CA ASP A 65 -6.06 3.29 4.37
C ASP A 65 -7.44 2.61 4.22
N LEU A 66 -7.52 1.50 3.49
CA LEU A 66 -8.77 0.74 3.30
C LEU A 66 -9.21 0.02 4.56
N ILE A 67 -8.30 -0.66 5.27
CA ILE A 67 -8.61 -1.35 6.52
C ILE A 67 -9.11 -0.37 7.58
N VAL A 68 -8.41 0.76 7.78
CA VAL A 68 -8.84 1.81 8.70
C VAL A 68 -10.15 2.45 8.24
N GLY A 69 -10.27 2.74 6.94
CA GLY A 69 -11.44 3.37 6.34
C GLY A 69 -12.73 2.58 6.51
N TYR A 70 -12.66 1.25 6.64
CA TYR A 70 -13.80 0.38 6.89
C TYR A 70 -13.99 -0.04 8.35
N GLY A 71 -13.18 0.48 9.28
CA GLY A 71 -13.42 0.34 10.72
C GLY A 71 -12.62 -0.75 11.43
N ALA A 72 -11.54 -1.25 10.81
CA ALA A 72 -10.62 -2.19 11.44
C ALA A 72 -9.25 -1.53 11.74
N VAL A 73 -8.49 -2.14 12.66
CA VAL A 73 -7.16 -1.67 13.06
C VAL A 73 -6.10 -2.56 12.42
N PRO A 74 -5.28 -2.03 11.48
CA PRO A 74 -4.16 -2.78 10.94
C PRO A 74 -3.06 -2.93 12.00
N VAL A 75 -2.56 -4.14 12.18
CA VAL A 75 -1.43 -4.47 13.04
C VAL A 75 -0.34 -5.07 12.16
N ILE A 76 0.74 -4.32 11.97
CA ILE A 76 1.85 -4.76 11.13
C ILE A 76 2.65 -5.82 11.90
N VAL A 77 2.77 -7.01 11.31
CA VAL A 77 3.61 -8.11 11.80
C VAL A 77 4.98 -7.96 11.12
N PRO A 78 6.03 -7.60 11.87
CA PRO A 78 7.34 -7.36 11.29
C PRO A 78 7.98 -8.67 10.82
N ARG A 79 8.71 -8.60 9.71
CA ARG A 79 9.36 -9.77 9.11
C ARG A 79 10.69 -10.07 9.79
N VAL A 80 10.68 -10.49 11.05
CA VAL A 80 11.89 -10.76 11.84
C VAL A 80 11.96 -12.24 12.19
N ALA A 81 13.17 -12.81 12.15
CA ALA A 81 13.39 -14.20 12.55
C ALA A 81 12.82 -14.45 13.96
N GLY A 82 12.08 -15.55 14.12
CA GLY A 82 11.42 -15.93 15.36
C GLY A 82 10.04 -15.32 15.60
N VAL A 83 9.59 -14.36 14.77
CA VAL A 83 8.22 -13.81 14.88
C VAL A 83 7.16 -14.87 14.60
N ASP A 84 7.46 -15.84 13.75
CA ASP A 84 6.63 -17.01 13.48
C ASP A 84 6.33 -17.81 14.77
N ALA A 85 7.31 -17.94 15.66
CA ALA A 85 7.14 -18.58 16.97
C ALA A 85 6.35 -17.72 17.97
N LEU A 86 6.25 -16.40 17.73
CA LEU A 86 5.60 -15.43 18.61
C LEU A 86 4.20 -15.00 18.13
N LEU A 87 3.64 -15.64 17.09
CA LEU A 87 2.34 -15.27 16.52
C LEU A 87 1.19 -15.30 17.54
N ASP A 88 1.28 -16.12 18.58
CA ASP A 88 0.29 -16.18 19.67
C ASP A 88 0.25 -14.88 20.49
N SER A 89 1.34 -14.12 20.53
CA SER A 89 1.41 -12.83 21.21
C SER A 89 0.63 -11.72 20.50
N PHE A 90 0.16 -11.96 19.26
CA PHE A 90 -0.68 -11.01 18.52
C PHE A 90 -2.18 -11.18 18.82
N GLU A 91 -2.58 -12.18 19.60
CA GLU A 91 -3.98 -12.43 19.95
C GLU A 91 -4.61 -11.26 20.76
N PRO A 92 -5.92 -11.01 20.64
CA PRO A 92 -6.85 -11.64 19.69
C PRO A 92 -6.62 -11.21 18.23
N ILE A 93 -6.64 -12.19 17.32
CA ILE A 93 -6.59 -12.00 15.86
C ILE A 93 -8.01 -12.08 15.29
N HIS A 94 -8.50 -10.99 14.69
CA HIS A 94 -9.85 -10.92 14.13
C HIS A 94 -9.87 -11.03 12.61
N GLY A 95 -8.74 -10.77 11.98
CA GLY A 95 -8.53 -10.97 10.55
C GLY A 95 -7.05 -11.00 10.20
N VAL A 96 -6.75 -11.52 9.01
CA VAL A 96 -5.42 -11.50 8.43
C VAL A 96 -5.52 -11.03 6.99
N LEU A 97 -4.70 -10.03 6.63
CA LEU A 97 -4.50 -9.58 5.27
C LEU A 97 -3.05 -9.85 4.89
N LEU A 98 -2.81 -10.80 3.99
CA LEU A 98 -1.49 -11.06 3.44
C LEU A 98 -1.39 -10.36 2.08
N CYS A 99 -0.36 -9.52 1.93
CA CYS A 99 -0.20 -8.64 0.79
C CYS A 99 0.91 -9.15 -0.13
N GLU A 100 1.35 -8.31 -1.07
CA GLU A 100 2.42 -8.67 -2.00
C GLU A 100 3.79 -8.88 -1.33
N GLY A 101 4.68 -9.50 -2.10
CA GLY A 101 6.06 -9.72 -1.73
C GLY A 101 6.81 -10.49 -2.80
N GLU A 102 7.96 -10.97 -2.39
CA GLU A 102 8.84 -11.86 -3.13
C GLU A 102 8.21 -13.24 -3.33
N ASP A 103 8.75 -14.03 -4.25
CA ASP A 103 8.26 -15.37 -4.55
C ASP A 103 8.23 -16.30 -3.32
N VAL A 104 7.27 -17.22 -3.29
CA VAL A 104 7.19 -18.32 -2.31
C VAL A 104 8.22 -19.38 -2.67
N ASP A 105 8.97 -19.89 -1.68
CA ASP A 105 9.98 -20.94 -1.89
C ASP A 105 9.36 -22.16 -2.60
N PRO A 106 9.83 -22.57 -3.79
CA PRO A 106 9.31 -23.72 -4.52
C PRO A 106 9.31 -25.03 -3.71
N SER A 107 10.24 -25.20 -2.78
CA SER A 107 10.29 -26.39 -1.92
C SER A 107 9.05 -26.56 -1.02
N LEU A 108 8.21 -25.53 -0.90
CA LEU A 108 6.97 -25.56 -0.13
C LEU A 108 5.77 -26.13 -0.90
N TYR A 109 5.86 -26.23 -2.23
CA TYR A 109 4.75 -26.67 -3.08
C TYR A 109 5.12 -27.63 -4.21
N GLU A 110 6.41 -27.85 -4.46
CA GLU A 110 6.89 -28.91 -5.34
C GLU A 110 6.46 -30.27 -4.78
N SER A 111 5.72 -31.03 -5.59
CA SER A 111 5.31 -32.40 -5.29
C SER A 111 5.84 -33.35 -6.38
N ALA A 112 5.93 -34.64 -6.07
CA ALA A 112 6.31 -35.65 -7.07
C ALA A 112 5.36 -35.66 -8.28
N ASP A 113 4.11 -35.21 -8.10
CA ASP A 113 3.10 -35.11 -9.15
C ASP A 113 3.36 -33.93 -10.13
N ASP A 114 4.21 -32.97 -9.75
CA ASP A 114 4.55 -31.80 -10.57
C ASP A 114 5.86 -31.98 -11.38
N ALA A 115 6.48 -33.17 -11.33
CA ALA A 115 7.80 -33.46 -11.91
C ALA A 115 7.93 -33.15 -13.42
N ASP A 116 6.82 -33.24 -14.17
CA ASP A 116 6.79 -32.95 -15.62
C ASP A 116 7.00 -31.46 -15.94
N GLY A 117 6.86 -30.56 -14.97
CA GLY A 117 7.09 -29.12 -15.15
C GLY A 117 8.22 -28.56 -14.29
N SER A 118 9.17 -29.38 -13.85
CA SER A 118 10.36 -28.88 -13.15
C SER A 118 11.30 -28.21 -14.15
N LEU A 119 11.69 -26.97 -13.86
CA LEU A 119 12.55 -26.16 -14.72
C LEU A 119 13.98 -26.73 -14.77
N SER A 120 14.58 -26.72 -15.95
CA SER A 120 15.99 -27.13 -16.10
C SER A 120 16.91 -26.19 -15.31
N PRO A 121 18.12 -26.63 -14.92
CA PRO A 121 19.10 -25.76 -14.27
C PRO A 121 19.40 -24.47 -15.07
N GLU A 122 19.38 -24.55 -16.40
CA GLU A 122 19.54 -23.42 -17.30
C GLU A 122 18.35 -22.46 -17.27
N GLN A 123 17.11 -23.00 -17.23
CA GLN A 123 15.89 -22.19 -17.10
C GLN A 123 15.86 -21.47 -15.75
N LEU A 124 16.19 -22.17 -14.66
CA LEU A 124 16.31 -21.58 -13.31
C LEU A 124 17.37 -20.47 -13.25
N GLU A 125 18.48 -20.62 -13.97
CA GLU A 125 19.52 -19.58 -14.07
C GLU A 125 19.08 -18.39 -14.92
N ALA A 126 18.37 -18.61 -16.02
CA ALA A 126 17.78 -17.56 -16.84
C ALA A 126 16.75 -16.74 -16.03
N MET A 127 15.87 -17.41 -15.30
CA MET A 127 14.90 -16.80 -14.38
C MET A 127 15.54 -15.89 -13.35
N ARG A 128 16.56 -16.39 -12.63
CA ARG A 128 17.30 -15.58 -11.63
C ARG A 128 17.92 -14.32 -12.22
N ARG A 129 18.26 -14.33 -13.51
CA ARG A 129 18.81 -13.17 -14.22
C ARG A 129 17.73 -12.19 -14.68
N LEU A 130 16.57 -12.69 -15.11
CA LEU A 130 15.46 -11.88 -15.63
C LEU A 130 14.66 -11.21 -14.50
N HIS A 131 14.47 -11.90 -13.37
CA HIS A 131 13.62 -11.45 -12.26
C HIS A 131 14.38 -11.38 -10.91
N PRO A 132 15.51 -10.66 -10.81
CA PRO A 132 16.39 -10.73 -9.65
C PRO A 132 15.75 -10.25 -8.34
N SER A 133 14.76 -9.35 -8.41
CA SER A 133 14.03 -8.86 -7.24
C SER A 133 12.89 -9.79 -6.81
N ASP A 134 12.29 -10.52 -7.75
CA ASP A 134 11.08 -11.30 -7.51
C ASP A 134 11.45 -12.74 -7.10
N VAL A 135 12.50 -13.33 -7.70
CA VAL A 135 13.03 -14.69 -7.39
C VAL A 135 13.75 -14.75 -6.03
N ALA A 136 13.87 -13.63 -5.32
CA ALA A 136 14.49 -13.58 -4.01
C ALA A 136 13.60 -14.24 -2.94
N ILE A 137 13.82 -15.52 -2.64
CA ILE A 137 13.03 -16.24 -1.63
C ILE A 137 13.22 -15.63 -0.23
N ASP A 138 12.12 -15.26 0.42
CA ASP A 138 12.08 -14.78 1.81
C ASP A 138 11.51 -15.86 2.74
N ARG A 139 12.39 -16.72 3.25
CA ARG A 139 12.00 -17.86 4.11
C ARG A 139 11.38 -17.44 5.43
N GLU A 140 11.83 -16.33 6.01
CA GLU A 140 11.20 -15.81 7.24
C GLU A 140 9.77 -15.37 6.96
N LYS A 141 9.53 -14.68 5.84
CA LYS A 141 8.18 -14.29 5.44
C LYS A 141 7.31 -15.50 5.16
N ASP A 142 7.83 -16.50 4.43
CA ASP A 142 7.12 -17.77 4.18
C ASP A 142 6.69 -18.46 5.46
N SER A 143 7.59 -18.59 6.44
CA SER A 143 7.27 -19.21 7.73
C SER A 143 6.12 -18.49 8.45
N ILE A 144 6.19 -17.15 8.53
CA ILE A 144 5.18 -16.33 9.19
C ILE A 144 3.84 -16.43 8.47
N GLU A 145 3.84 -16.24 7.15
CA GLU A 145 2.65 -16.17 6.33
C GLU A 145 1.93 -17.52 6.22
N LEU A 146 2.66 -18.63 6.03
CA LEU A 146 2.07 -19.98 6.03
C LEU A 146 1.46 -20.34 7.39
N ARG A 147 2.12 -19.97 8.50
CA ARG A 147 1.59 -20.23 9.84
C ARG A 147 0.34 -19.40 10.13
N LEU A 148 0.29 -18.14 9.69
CA LEU A 148 -0.91 -17.32 9.77
C LEU A 148 -2.04 -17.87 8.89
N ALA A 149 -1.75 -18.26 7.65
CA ALA A 149 -2.74 -18.84 6.74
C ALA A 149 -3.34 -20.12 7.33
N ARG A 150 -2.52 -21.07 7.79
CA ARG A 150 -2.98 -22.30 8.47
C ARG A 150 -3.86 -22.00 9.67
N ARG A 151 -3.46 -21.05 10.52
CA ARG A 151 -4.28 -20.62 11.66
C ARG A 151 -5.64 -20.06 11.25
N CYS A 152 -5.69 -19.29 10.16
CA CYS A 152 -6.95 -18.78 9.64
C CYS A 152 -7.85 -19.90 9.15
N LEU A 153 -7.29 -20.89 8.47
CA LEU A 153 -8.00 -22.07 7.98
C LEU A 153 -8.51 -22.94 9.13
N GLU A 154 -7.74 -23.11 10.21
CA GLU A 154 -8.11 -23.91 11.39
C GLU A 154 -9.23 -23.25 12.21
N ARG A 155 -9.22 -21.92 12.34
CA ARG A 155 -10.14 -21.17 13.21
C ARG A 155 -11.24 -20.42 12.47
N ASN A 156 -11.27 -20.50 11.14
CA ASN A 156 -12.12 -19.68 10.28
C ASN A 156 -11.95 -18.17 10.53
N ILE A 157 -10.71 -17.72 10.80
CA ILE A 157 -10.42 -16.29 10.90
C ILE A 157 -10.54 -15.69 9.50
N PRO A 158 -11.26 -14.57 9.32
CA PRO A 158 -11.30 -13.84 8.06
C PRO A 158 -9.90 -13.61 7.48
N TYR A 159 -9.71 -14.04 6.23
CA TYR A 159 -8.46 -13.99 5.50
C TYR A 159 -8.67 -13.38 4.11
N LEU A 160 -7.90 -12.34 3.80
CA LEU A 160 -7.77 -11.79 2.46
C LEU A 160 -6.30 -11.90 2.02
N GLY A 161 -6.05 -12.69 0.98
CA GLY A 161 -4.73 -12.78 0.35
C GLY A 161 -4.71 -12.04 -0.97
N ILE A 162 -3.78 -11.09 -1.14
CA ILE A 162 -3.59 -10.34 -2.39
C ILE A 162 -2.21 -10.64 -2.97
N CYS A 163 -2.16 -10.95 -4.27
CA CYS A 163 -0.95 -11.37 -4.98
C CYS A 163 -0.29 -12.55 -4.24
N ARG A 164 0.89 -12.35 -3.65
CA ARG A 164 1.58 -13.34 -2.82
C ARG A 164 0.71 -13.94 -1.72
N GLY A 165 -0.13 -13.14 -1.06
CA GLY A 165 -1.05 -13.65 -0.04
C GLY A 165 -1.98 -14.74 -0.59
N SER A 166 -2.51 -14.56 -1.81
CA SER A 166 -3.32 -15.59 -2.46
C SER A 166 -2.51 -16.86 -2.75
N GLN A 167 -1.25 -16.72 -3.16
CA GLN A 167 -0.35 -17.83 -3.46
C GLN A 167 -0.05 -18.64 -2.19
N VAL A 168 0.28 -17.97 -1.09
CA VAL A 168 0.50 -18.61 0.23
C VAL A 168 -0.75 -19.37 0.68
N LEU A 169 -1.95 -18.79 0.51
CA LEU A 169 -3.20 -19.46 0.86
C LEU A 169 -3.40 -20.76 0.06
N ASN A 170 -3.08 -20.74 -1.24
CA ASN A 170 -3.15 -21.93 -2.09
C ASN A 170 -2.16 -23.01 -1.63
N VAL A 171 -0.90 -22.64 -1.40
CA VAL A 171 0.16 -23.54 -0.93
C VAL A 171 -0.16 -24.13 0.44
N ALA A 172 -0.69 -23.32 1.37
CA ALA A 172 -1.09 -23.77 2.70
C ALA A 172 -2.14 -24.90 2.68
N CYS A 173 -2.89 -25.02 1.58
CA CYS A 173 -3.94 -26.02 1.36
C CYS A 173 -3.53 -27.14 0.40
N GLY A 174 -2.25 -27.24 0.03
CA GLY A 174 -1.73 -28.30 -0.86
C GLY A 174 -1.88 -28.01 -2.36
N GLY A 175 -2.21 -26.78 -2.74
CA GLY A 175 -2.09 -26.31 -4.12
C GLY A 175 -0.62 -26.08 -4.51
N SER A 176 -0.37 -25.85 -5.80
CA SER A 176 0.97 -25.51 -6.33
C SER A 176 0.96 -24.22 -7.15
N LEU A 177 2.14 -23.66 -7.34
CA LEU A 177 2.38 -22.46 -8.13
C LEU A 177 3.23 -22.78 -9.37
N TYR A 178 3.08 -21.98 -10.41
CA TYR A 178 4.11 -21.83 -11.44
C TYR A 178 5.28 -21.07 -10.81
N GLN A 179 6.50 -21.54 -11.03
CA GLN A 179 7.71 -20.85 -10.58
C GLN A 179 8.03 -19.67 -11.49
N ASP A 180 7.77 -19.84 -12.79
CA ASP A 180 7.85 -18.80 -13.81
C ASP A 180 6.62 -18.89 -14.71
N LEU A 181 5.67 -17.98 -14.49
CA LEU A 181 4.45 -17.93 -15.30
C LEU A 181 4.74 -17.70 -16.79
N GLU A 182 5.69 -16.84 -17.12
CA GLU A 182 5.95 -16.46 -18.52
C GLU A 182 6.49 -17.65 -19.34
N HIS A 183 7.30 -18.50 -18.71
CA HIS A 183 7.92 -19.64 -19.36
C HIS A 183 7.12 -20.95 -19.24
N GLU A 184 6.40 -21.17 -18.13
CA GLU A 184 5.65 -22.42 -17.92
C GLU A 184 4.22 -22.34 -18.47
N LEU A 185 3.53 -21.19 -18.35
CA LEU A 185 2.14 -21.02 -18.79
C LEU A 185 2.09 -20.52 -20.23
N VAL A 186 2.52 -21.38 -21.17
CA VAL A 186 2.51 -21.03 -22.59
C VAL A 186 1.20 -21.46 -23.25
N ARG A 187 0.31 -20.50 -23.49
CA ARG A 187 -0.86 -20.67 -24.36
C ARG A 187 -0.78 -19.74 -25.57
N PRO A 188 -0.28 -20.20 -26.73
CA PRO A 188 -0.02 -19.34 -27.88
C PRO A 188 -1.22 -18.53 -28.38
N ALA A 189 -2.44 -19.05 -28.23
CA ALA A 189 -3.67 -18.38 -28.67
C ALA A 189 -4.24 -17.38 -27.65
N ALA A 190 -3.68 -17.29 -26.43
CA ALA A 190 -4.27 -16.53 -25.33
C ALA A 190 -3.24 -15.98 -24.33
N GLN A 191 -2.00 -15.74 -24.77
CA GLN A 191 -0.92 -15.30 -23.89
C GLN A 191 -1.23 -13.95 -23.25
N VAL A 192 -1.05 -13.87 -21.93
CA VAL A 192 -1.22 -12.65 -21.14
C VAL A 192 0.14 -12.22 -20.62
N GLN A 193 0.42 -10.91 -20.68
CA GLN A 193 1.57 -10.33 -20.01
C GLN A 193 1.19 -10.07 -18.54
N HIS A 194 1.70 -10.89 -17.62
CA HIS A 194 1.40 -10.76 -16.18
C HIS A 194 2.35 -9.82 -15.42
N ILE A 195 3.42 -9.37 -16.07
CA ILE A 195 4.30 -8.34 -15.52
C ILE A 195 4.75 -7.40 -16.63
N ASN A 196 4.54 -6.10 -16.41
CA ASN A 196 5.01 -5.05 -17.30
C ASN A 196 5.79 -4.00 -16.50
N TYR A 197 7.11 -4.20 -16.42
CA TYR A 197 8.01 -3.28 -15.71
C TYR A 197 8.01 -1.85 -16.31
N GLY A 198 7.62 -1.69 -17.57
CA GLY A 198 7.53 -0.39 -18.26
C GLY A 198 6.24 0.38 -18.00
N ASP A 199 5.18 -0.29 -17.55
CA ASP A 199 3.87 0.32 -17.26
C ASP A 199 3.24 -0.28 -15.99
N TYR A 200 3.94 -0.08 -14.86
CA TYR A 200 3.62 -0.71 -13.58
C TYR A 200 2.20 -0.44 -13.07
N ASP A 201 1.75 0.83 -13.14
CA ASP A 201 0.44 1.24 -12.62
C ASP A 201 -0.67 1.22 -13.68
N GLY A 202 -0.33 1.37 -14.97
CA GLY A 202 -1.28 1.50 -16.07
C GLY A 202 -1.65 0.19 -16.75
N HIS A 203 -0.79 -0.83 -16.70
CA HIS A 203 -1.02 -2.11 -17.38
C HIS A 203 -2.30 -2.79 -16.89
N ARG A 204 -3.10 -3.28 -17.84
CA ARG A 204 -4.32 -4.04 -17.59
C ARG A 204 -4.47 -5.18 -18.59
N HIS A 205 -5.04 -6.30 -18.14
CA HIS A 205 -5.46 -7.40 -19.02
C HIS A 205 -6.87 -7.89 -18.63
N PRO A 206 -7.60 -8.55 -19.55
CA PRO A 206 -8.93 -9.04 -19.25
C PRO A 206 -8.87 -10.29 -18.37
N VAL A 207 -9.87 -10.46 -17.53
CA VAL A 207 -10.20 -11.70 -16.83
C VAL A 207 -11.69 -11.97 -16.94
N ARG A 208 -12.07 -13.24 -17.06
CA ARG A 208 -13.47 -13.67 -17.01
C ARG A 208 -13.86 -13.90 -15.56
N VAL A 209 -14.83 -13.14 -15.07
CA VAL A 209 -15.41 -13.29 -13.74
C VAL A 209 -16.51 -14.37 -13.79
N LEU A 210 -16.41 -15.35 -12.90
CA LEU A 210 -17.32 -16.50 -12.87
C LEU A 210 -18.60 -16.16 -12.10
N SER A 211 -19.75 -16.41 -12.72
CA SER A 211 -21.08 -16.18 -12.12
C SER A 211 -21.28 -16.99 -10.84
N GLY A 212 -22.05 -16.44 -9.89
CA GLY A 212 -22.38 -17.12 -8.63
C GLY A 212 -21.22 -17.12 -7.61
N THR A 213 -20.16 -16.36 -7.86
CA THR A 213 -19.03 -16.19 -6.94
C THR A 213 -19.08 -14.83 -6.24
N PRO A 214 -18.43 -14.69 -5.06
CA PRO A 214 -18.33 -13.40 -4.37
C PRO A 214 -17.82 -12.27 -5.26
N LEU A 215 -16.80 -12.54 -6.08
CA LEU A 215 -16.22 -11.54 -6.98
C LEU A 215 -17.25 -11.02 -7.98
N HIS A 216 -18.08 -11.91 -8.53
CA HIS A 216 -19.17 -11.50 -9.43
C HIS A 216 -20.15 -10.54 -8.75
N GLU A 217 -20.48 -10.76 -7.48
CA GLU A 217 -21.36 -9.86 -6.71
C GLU A 217 -20.70 -8.50 -6.43
N TRP A 218 -19.39 -8.50 -6.16
CA TRP A 218 -18.64 -7.26 -5.91
C TRP A 218 -18.59 -6.38 -7.17
N PHE A 219 -18.45 -6.98 -8.34
CA PHE A 219 -18.34 -6.28 -9.63
C PHE A 219 -19.63 -6.29 -10.46
N ALA A 220 -20.77 -6.71 -9.90
CA ALA A 220 -22.03 -6.87 -10.65
C ALA A 220 -22.51 -5.61 -11.40
N ARG A 221 -22.10 -4.42 -10.96
CA ARG A 221 -22.43 -3.14 -11.62
C ARG A 221 -21.54 -2.83 -12.82
N ASP A 222 -20.38 -3.47 -12.88
CA ASP A 222 -19.31 -3.21 -13.83
C ASP A 222 -19.22 -4.31 -14.90
N LEU A 223 -19.76 -5.51 -14.60
CA LEU A 223 -19.88 -6.63 -15.53
C LEU A 223 -21.07 -6.40 -16.48
N ALA A 224 -20.84 -5.72 -17.60
CA ALA A 224 -21.76 -5.72 -18.75
C ALA A 224 -21.61 -7.01 -19.58
N ASP A 225 -22.49 -7.20 -20.58
CA ASP A 225 -22.59 -8.33 -21.52
C ASP A 225 -21.22 -8.94 -21.89
N GLY A 226 -20.78 -9.97 -21.14
CA GLY A 226 -19.48 -10.60 -21.33
C GLY A 226 -18.76 -11.04 -20.05
N ALA A 227 -19.17 -10.55 -18.87
CA ALA A 227 -18.58 -10.92 -17.57
C ALA A 227 -17.04 -10.78 -17.52
N GLN A 228 -16.51 -9.77 -18.22
CA GLN A 228 -15.07 -9.48 -18.26
C GLN A 228 -14.74 -8.27 -17.40
N LEU A 229 -13.60 -8.34 -16.72
CA LEU A 229 -13.01 -7.26 -15.93
C LEU A 229 -11.59 -7.01 -16.43
N MET A 230 -11.19 -5.74 -16.59
CA MET A 230 -9.79 -5.40 -16.84
C MET A 230 -9.07 -5.23 -15.51
N VAL A 231 -8.13 -6.12 -15.19
CA VAL A 231 -7.37 -6.11 -13.93
C VAL A 231 -5.91 -5.77 -14.17
N ASN A 232 -5.22 -5.30 -13.13
CA ASN A 232 -3.78 -5.13 -13.14
C ASN A 232 -3.06 -6.44 -12.80
N SER A 233 -1.79 -6.55 -13.18
CA SER A 233 -0.98 -7.74 -12.93
C SER A 233 0.47 -7.36 -12.71
N TYR A 234 1.02 -7.89 -11.64
CA TYR A 234 2.42 -7.73 -11.23
C TYR A 234 2.80 -8.94 -10.36
N HIS A 235 3.08 -10.06 -11.01
CA HIS A 235 3.49 -11.28 -10.32
C HIS A 235 4.27 -12.20 -11.26
N HIS A 236 5.35 -12.77 -10.73
CA HIS A 236 6.19 -13.73 -11.43
C HIS A 236 5.66 -15.18 -11.24
N GLN A 237 5.23 -15.51 -10.02
CA GLN A 237 4.50 -16.73 -9.70
C GLN A 237 2.97 -16.57 -9.82
N GLY A 238 2.26 -17.69 -9.96
CA GLY A 238 0.80 -17.75 -9.94
C GLY A 238 0.28 -19.17 -9.77
N VAL A 239 -1.03 -19.34 -9.56
CA VAL A 239 -1.62 -20.66 -9.26
C VAL A 239 -1.48 -21.62 -10.46
N ARG A 240 -0.78 -22.74 -10.25
CA ARG A 240 -0.70 -23.87 -11.19
C ARG A 240 -1.76 -24.92 -10.92
N ARG A 241 -1.83 -25.39 -9.67
CA ARG A 241 -2.89 -26.27 -9.18
C ARG A 241 -3.60 -25.57 -8.03
N LEU A 242 -4.87 -25.25 -8.23
CA LEU A 242 -5.71 -24.72 -7.17
C LEU A 242 -6.03 -25.84 -6.16
N ALA A 243 -5.88 -25.56 -4.87
CA ALA A 243 -6.20 -26.52 -3.82
C ALA A 243 -7.68 -26.93 -3.88
N GLN A 244 -7.98 -28.20 -3.63
CA GLN A 244 -9.31 -28.80 -3.87
C GLN A 244 -10.46 -28.12 -3.13
N ARG A 245 -10.19 -27.48 -1.98
CA ARG A 245 -11.19 -26.75 -1.18
C ARG A 245 -11.62 -25.41 -1.79
N PHE A 246 -10.87 -24.90 -2.77
CA PHE A 246 -11.11 -23.58 -3.34
C PHE A 246 -11.83 -23.68 -4.69
N VAL A 247 -12.66 -22.67 -4.94
CA VAL A 247 -13.36 -22.48 -6.22
C VAL A 247 -12.84 -21.20 -6.87
N PRO A 248 -12.48 -21.22 -8.17
CA PRO A 248 -12.06 -20.02 -8.87
C PRO A 248 -13.22 -19.01 -8.99
N MET A 249 -12.87 -17.73 -8.99
CA MET A 249 -13.78 -16.59 -9.17
C MET A 249 -13.44 -15.74 -10.40
N ALA A 250 -12.18 -15.70 -10.79
CA ALA A 250 -11.71 -15.06 -12.01
C ALA A 250 -10.64 -15.90 -12.70
N ILE A 251 -10.67 -15.93 -14.03
CA ILE A 251 -9.72 -16.68 -14.86
C ILE A 251 -9.25 -15.80 -16.02
N ALA A 252 -7.94 -15.69 -16.22
CA ALA A 252 -7.32 -15.01 -17.34
C ALA A 252 -7.45 -15.83 -18.66
N PRO A 253 -7.31 -15.22 -19.85
CA PRO A 253 -7.38 -15.93 -21.13
C PRO A 253 -6.45 -17.14 -21.28
N ASP A 254 -5.26 -17.10 -20.70
CA ASP A 254 -4.30 -18.22 -20.66
C ASP A 254 -4.65 -19.29 -19.61
N GLY A 255 -5.77 -19.12 -18.91
CA GLY A 255 -6.26 -20.06 -17.90
C GLY A 255 -5.72 -19.83 -16.50
N LEU A 256 -4.89 -18.80 -16.27
CA LEU A 256 -4.43 -18.49 -14.92
C LEU A 256 -5.60 -18.13 -14.02
N VAL A 257 -5.63 -18.68 -12.79
CA VAL A 257 -6.62 -18.31 -11.78
C VAL A 257 -6.23 -16.95 -11.18
N GLU A 258 -7.12 -15.97 -11.32
CA GLU A 258 -6.90 -14.58 -10.91
C GLU A 258 -7.59 -14.23 -9.59
N GLY A 259 -8.49 -15.10 -9.14
CA GLY A 259 -9.08 -15.03 -7.82
C GLY A 259 -9.81 -16.32 -7.50
N PHE A 260 -9.87 -16.67 -6.23
CA PHE A 260 -10.53 -17.87 -5.72
C PHE A 260 -11.00 -17.66 -4.29
N TYR A 261 -11.94 -18.48 -3.85
CA TYR A 261 -12.49 -18.43 -2.50
C TYR A 261 -12.80 -19.83 -1.99
N ASP A 262 -13.00 -19.94 -0.69
CA ASP A 262 -13.52 -21.16 -0.07
C ASP A 262 -15.05 -21.07 0.06
N PRO A 263 -15.82 -21.89 -0.69
CA PRO A 263 -17.27 -21.84 -0.66
C PRO A 263 -17.89 -22.33 0.67
N ASP A 264 -17.23 -23.24 1.38
CA ASP A 264 -17.75 -23.82 2.64
C ASP A 264 -17.59 -22.84 3.82
N THR A 265 -16.67 -21.88 3.68
CA THR A 265 -16.33 -20.87 4.69
C THR A 265 -16.51 -19.43 4.19
N TYR A 266 -17.39 -19.21 3.22
CA TYR A 266 -17.77 -17.88 2.78
C TYR A 266 -19.14 -17.44 3.31
N ASN A 267 -19.14 -16.71 4.42
CA ASN A 267 -20.29 -15.98 4.93
C ASN A 267 -19.81 -14.77 5.73
N PRO A 268 -19.61 -13.60 5.09
CA PRO A 268 -19.06 -12.44 5.76
C PRO A 268 -19.92 -11.96 6.94
N GLY A 269 -21.24 -12.15 6.89
CA GLY A 269 -22.15 -11.79 7.98
C GLY A 269 -21.98 -12.64 9.24
N GLU A 270 -21.33 -13.81 9.14
CA GLU A 270 -21.06 -14.73 10.26
C GLU A 270 -19.57 -14.79 10.61
N GLY A 271 -18.78 -13.84 10.09
CA GLY A 271 -17.35 -13.76 10.33
C GLY A 271 -16.53 -14.82 9.60
N ARG A 272 -17.01 -15.32 8.46
CA ARG A 272 -16.32 -16.31 7.63
C ARG A 272 -15.98 -15.71 6.26
N PHE A 273 -14.70 -15.60 5.94
CA PHE A 273 -14.23 -15.02 4.68
C PHE A 273 -12.83 -15.56 4.40
N ILE A 274 -12.66 -16.46 3.43
CA ILE A 274 -11.34 -16.94 3.00
C ILE A 274 -11.26 -16.71 1.48
N VAL A 275 -10.49 -15.70 1.08
CA VAL A 275 -10.39 -15.27 -0.33
C VAL A 275 -8.93 -15.01 -0.70
N GLY A 276 -8.54 -15.48 -1.89
CA GLY A 276 -7.30 -15.11 -2.57
C GLY A 276 -7.59 -14.35 -3.87
N LEU A 277 -6.93 -13.21 -4.08
CA LEU A 277 -6.95 -12.44 -5.32
C LEU A 277 -5.50 -12.32 -5.83
N GLN A 278 -5.26 -12.69 -7.08
CA GLN A 278 -3.93 -12.58 -7.69
C GLN A 278 -3.67 -11.14 -8.16
N PHE A 279 -4.68 -10.48 -8.73
CA PHE A 279 -4.66 -9.06 -9.06
C PHE A 279 -4.78 -8.15 -7.82
N HIS A 280 -4.54 -6.86 -8.01
CA HIS A 280 -4.42 -5.85 -6.95
C HIS A 280 -5.58 -4.83 -6.99
N PRO A 281 -6.76 -5.15 -6.40
CA PRO A 281 -7.91 -4.25 -6.42
C PRO A 281 -7.61 -2.90 -5.76
N GLU A 282 -6.70 -2.82 -4.80
CA GLU A 282 -6.32 -1.59 -4.11
C GLU A 282 -5.54 -0.60 -4.99
N ARG A 283 -4.97 -1.09 -6.10
CA ARG A 283 -4.17 -0.32 -7.07
C ARG A 283 -4.88 -0.07 -8.39
N MET A 284 -6.04 -0.69 -8.62
CA MET A 284 -6.88 -0.43 -9.79
C MET A 284 -7.59 0.92 -9.64
N ARG A 285 -6.86 2.00 -9.85
CA ARG A 285 -7.30 3.38 -9.67
C ARG A 285 -7.12 4.19 -10.94
N LYS A 286 -8.02 5.14 -11.15
CA LYS A 286 -7.98 6.05 -12.29
C LYS A 286 -6.72 6.92 -12.20
N PRO A 287 -6.02 7.17 -13.33
CA PRO A 287 -4.81 7.99 -13.34
C PRO A 287 -5.01 9.34 -12.65
N GLY A 288 -4.12 9.67 -11.71
CA GLY A 288 -4.16 10.94 -10.98
C GLY A 288 -5.27 11.07 -9.92
N SER A 289 -6.15 10.09 -9.75
CA SER A 289 -7.28 10.10 -8.78
C SER A 289 -7.14 9.01 -7.72
N ASP A 290 -7.84 9.16 -6.60
CA ASP A 290 -8.00 8.08 -5.60
C ASP A 290 -9.25 7.24 -5.91
N GLU A 291 -10.01 7.63 -6.93
CA GLU A 291 -11.13 6.83 -7.43
C GLU A 291 -10.63 5.51 -8.02
N PHE A 292 -11.28 4.42 -7.61
CA PHE A 292 -11.07 3.12 -8.21
C PHE A 292 -11.55 3.11 -9.68
N ASP A 293 -10.95 2.23 -10.48
CA ASP A 293 -11.41 1.89 -11.83
C ASP A 293 -12.87 1.40 -11.78
N TYR A 294 -13.18 0.59 -10.75
CA TYR A 294 -14.50 0.03 -10.50
C TYR A 294 -14.90 0.17 -9.02
N PRO A 295 -16.17 0.46 -8.69
CA PRO A 295 -16.66 0.41 -7.31
C PRO A 295 -16.41 -0.95 -6.63
N GLY A 296 -16.39 -2.04 -7.39
CA GLY A 296 -16.10 -3.39 -6.90
C GLY A 296 -14.72 -3.56 -6.26
N CYS A 297 -13.71 -2.78 -6.67
CA CYS A 297 -12.36 -2.82 -6.09
C CYS A 297 -12.38 -2.55 -4.58
N ALA A 298 -13.20 -1.60 -4.14
CA ALA A 298 -13.33 -1.26 -2.73
C ALA A 298 -14.15 -2.31 -1.94
N ARG A 299 -15.05 -3.04 -2.61
CA ARG A 299 -15.94 -4.03 -1.98
C ARG A 299 -15.20 -5.24 -1.43
N ALA A 300 -14.10 -5.67 -2.04
CA ALA A 300 -13.27 -6.75 -1.51
C ALA A 300 -12.84 -6.47 -0.05
N TYR A 301 -12.40 -5.24 0.23
CA TYR A 301 -12.02 -4.80 1.56
C TYR A 301 -13.23 -4.56 2.48
N GLN A 302 -14.36 -4.08 1.94
CA GLN A 302 -15.60 -3.89 2.72
C GLN A 302 -16.12 -5.22 3.24
N GLU A 303 -16.23 -6.23 2.37
CA GLU A 303 -16.71 -7.56 2.75
C GLU A 303 -15.73 -8.28 3.67
N PHE A 304 -14.42 -8.11 3.44
CA PHE A 304 -13.39 -8.59 4.35
C PHE A 304 -13.55 -7.97 5.75
N VAL A 305 -13.61 -6.63 5.85
CA VAL A 305 -13.75 -5.95 7.14
C VAL A 305 -15.10 -6.24 7.81
N ARG A 306 -16.18 -6.41 7.03
CA ARG A 306 -17.47 -6.89 7.54
C ARG A 306 -17.33 -8.25 8.23
N ALA A 307 -16.61 -9.19 7.60
CA ALA A 307 -16.31 -10.48 8.20
C ALA A 307 -15.44 -10.36 9.46
N VAL A 308 -14.43 -9.49 9.43
CA VAL A 308 -13.56 -9.22 10.58
C VAL A 308 -14.35 -8.71 11.80
N VAL A 309 -15.30 -7.79 11.58
CA VAL A 309 -16.20 -7.28 12.64
C VAL A 309 -17.09 -8.40 13.16
N ALA A 310 -17.77 -9.15 12.28
CA ALA A 310 -18.64 -10.25 12.68
C ALA A 310 -17.88 -11.37 13.44
N TYR A 311 -16.64 -11.66 13.03
CA TYR A 311 -15.78 -12.63 13.72
C TYR A 311 -15.40 -12.16 15.12
N GLN A 312 -15.11 -10.86 15.29
CA GLN A 312 -14.88 -10.27 16.61
C GLN A 312 -16.10 -10.38 17.51
N GLU A 313 -17.28 -10.01 17.02
CA GLU A 313 -18.52 -10.09 17.82
C GLU A 313 -18.80 -11.52 18.26
N LYS A 314 -18.52 -12.51 17.39
CA LYS A 314 -18.64 -13.94 17.68
C LYS A 314 -17.63 -14.45 18.71
N THR A 315 -16.41 -13.89 18.73
CA THR A 315 -15.31 -14.37 19.60
C THR A 315 -15.11 -13.53 20.87
N ALA A 316 -15.82 -12.41 21.02
CA ALA A 316 -15.74 -11.57 22.20
C ALA A 316 -16.18 -12.31 23.48
N ALA A 317 -15.30 -12.37 24.48
CA ALA A 317 -15.65 -12.73 25.86
C ALA A 317 -16.31 -11.53 26.58
N PRO A 318 -17.12 -11.73 27.64
CA PRO A 318 -17.85 -10.65 28.32
C PRO A 318 -16.92 -9.52 28.82
N PRO A 319 -17.36 -8.25 28.74
CA PRO A 319 -16.46 -7.10 28.84
C PRO A 319 -15.96 -6.87 30.27
N HIS A 320 -14.64 -6.96 30.48
CA HIS A 320 -13.96 -6.47 31.67
C HIS A 320 -13.09 -5.25 31.35
N LEU A 321 -13.41 -4.16 32.06
CA LEU A 321 -12.68 -2.90 32.33
C LEU A 321 -12.51 -1.85 31.20
N PRO A 322 -12.76 -0.55 31.49
CA PRO A 322 -12.95 0.50 30.50
C PRO A 322 -11.68 1.32 30.22
N LEU A 323 -11.51 1.76 28.96
CA LEU A 323 -10.66 2.89 28.58
C LEU A 323 -11.29 3.69 27.43
N SER A 324 -10.91 4.96 27.39
CA SER A 324 -11.64 6.12 26.90
C SER A 324 -11.46 6.50 25.42
N ALA A 325 -12.52 7.15 24.91
CA ALA A 325 -12.64 8.14 23.82
C ALA A 325 -12.72 7.66 22.35
N PRO A 326 -13.60 8.27 21.53
CA PRO A 326 -13.89 7.84 20.15
C PRO A 326 -12.71 8.09 19.21
N LEU A 327 -12.45 7.13 18.31
CA LEU A 327 -11.54 7.35 17.18
C LEU A 327 -12.15 8.43 16.25
N PRO A 328 -11.46 9.55 16.00
CA PRO A 328 -11.92 10.50 14.99
C PRO A 328 -11.88 9.82 13.61
N ALA A 329 -12.87 10.15 12.76
CA ALA A 329 -12.81 9.82 11.34
C ALA A 329 -11.43 10.22 10.81
N SER A 330 -10.78 9.32 10.08
CA SER A 330 -9.46 9.57 9.50
C SER A 330 -9.48 10.91 8.78
N PRO A 331 -8.53 11.82 9.05
CA PRO A 331 -8.51 13.11 8.39
C PRO A 331 -8.37 12.86 6.90
N LYS A 332 -9.39 13.25 6.12
CA LYS A 332 -9.28 13.29 4.67
C LYS A 332 -8.12 14.23 4.35
N LEU A 333 -7.07 13.71 3.72
CA LEU A 333 -6.00 14.53 3.18
C LEU A 333 -6.64 15.61 2.29
N SER A 334 -6.14 16.83 2.36
CA SER A 334 -6.61 17.89 1.48
C SER A 334 -6.34 17.49 0.02
N LYS A 335 -7.13 18.00 -0.94
CA LYS A 335 -6.86 17.75 -2.38
C LYS A 335 -5.42 18.10 -2.75
N GLU A 336 -4.85 19.12 -2.11
CA GLU A 336 -3.46 19.53 -2.29
C GLU A 336 -2.47 18.51 -1.72
N MET A 337 -2.67 18.01 -0.49
CA MET A 337 -1.81 16.98 0.09
C MET A 337 -1.87 15.67 -0.72
N MET A 338 -3.05 15.29 -1.20
CA MET A 338 -3.22 14.10 -2.07
C MET A 338 -2.49 14.29 -3.40
N ARG A 339 -2.58 15.48 -4.01
CA ARG A 339 -1.80 15.82 -5.21
C ARG A 339 -0.30 15.70 -4.94
N ARG A 340 0.21 16.30 -3.85
CA ARG A 340 1.63 16.24 -3.46
C ARG A 340 2.11 14.79 -3.25
N ARG A 341 1.33 13.95 -2.56
CA ARG A 341 1.65 12.52 -2.33
C ARG A 341 1.91 11.79 -3.65
N LYS A 342 1.18 12.11 -4.72
CA LYS A 342 1.34 11.49 -6.05
C LYS A 342 2.51 12.04 -6.85
N VAL A 343 2.82 13.33 -6.70
CA VAL A 343 3.98 13.92 -7.37
C VAL A 343 5.29 13.36 -6.81
N ILE A 344 5.35 12.99 -5.51
CA ILE A 344 6.58 12.49 -4.88
C ILE A 344 7.14 11.21 -5.55
N PRO A 345 6.41 10.08 -5.69
CA PRO A 345 6.92 8.91 -6.41
C PRO A 345 7.31 9.22 -7.86
N ARG A 346 6.45 9.99 -8.58
CA ARG A 346 6.72 10.41 -9.95
C ARG A 346 8.00 11.23 -10.08
N SER A 347 8.27 12.10 -9.10
CA SER A 347 9.49 12.91 -9.05
C SER A 347 10.75 12.04 -8.93
N PHE A 348 10.68 10.94 -8.18
CA PHE A 348 11.77 9.98 -8.04
C PHE A 348 11.95 9.16 -9.31
N SER A 349 10.87 8.69 -9.94
CA SER A 349 10.94 7.97 -11.22
C SER A 349 11.55 8.84 -12.33
N LEU A 350 11.12 10.10 -12.45
CA LEU A 350 11.70 11.06 -13.40
C LEU A 350 13.18 11.33 -13.11
N ALA A 351 13.55 11.54 -11.84
CA ALA A 351 14.94 11.76 -11.47
C ALA A 351 15.83 10.53 -11.76
N MET A 352 15.31 9.32 -11.57
CA MET A 352 15.98 8.07 -11.92
C MET A 352 16.17 7.95 -13.44
N ASP A 353 15.13 8.21 -14.23
CA ASP A 353 15.19 8.18 -15.68
C ASP A 353 16.21 9.19 -16.24
N MET A 354 16.30 10.40 -15.68
CA MET A 354 17.34 11.38 -16.03
C MET A 354 18.75 10.88 -15.71
N TYR A 355 18.95 10.29 -14.52
CA TYR A 355 20.23 9.74 -14.12
C TYR A 355 20.70 8.64 -15.07
N LEU A 356 19.77 7.79 -15.52
CA LEU A 356 20.04 6.69 -16.44
C LEU A 356 20.20 7.14 -17.91
N SER A 357 19.39 8.11 -18.37
CA SER A 357 19.36 8.57 -19.76
C SER A 357 20.36 9.69 -20.08
N GLY A 358 20.89 10.39 -19.07
CA GLY A 358 21.80 11.52 -19.26
C GLY A 358 21.16 12.75 -19.93
N SER A 359 19.83 12.81 -20.02
CA SER A 359 19.09 13.85 -20.75
C SER A 359 18.72 15.06 -19.88
N HIS A 360 18.53 16.22 -20.51
CA HIS A 360 18.07 17.46 -19.87
C HIS A 360 16.54 17.62 -19.96
N THR A 361 15.92 18.07 -18.86
CA THR A 361 14.46 18.14 -18.67
C THR A 361 13.77 19.34 -19.30
N LYS A 362 12.50 19.12 -19.65
CA LYS A 362 11.58 20.19 -20.06
C LYS A 362 11.04 20.95 -18.85
N PRO A 363 10.59 22.21 -19.01
CA PRO A 363 10.11 23.04 -17.89
C PRO A 363 8.93 22.45 -17.09
N ALA A 364 8.06 21.66 -17.72
CA ALA A 364 6.93 21.02 -17.04
C ALA A 364 7.38 19.92 -16.06
N GLU A 365 8.45 19.19 -16.38
CA GLU A 365 9.02 18.13 -15.53
C GLU A 365 9.75 18.72 -14.31
N LYS A 366 10.30 19.95 -14.43
CA LYS A 366 10.94 20.66 -13.30
C LYS A 366 10.03 20.90 -12.11
N ARG A 367 8.77 21.29 -12.34
CA ARG A 367 7.80 21.52 -11.25
C ARG A 367 7.44 20.23 -10.52
N ASP A 368 7.42 19.11 -11.22
CA ASP A 368 7.15 17.81 -10.60
C ASP A 368 8.34 17.36 -9.71
N HIS A 369 9.58 17.82 -9.95
CA HIS A 369 10.71 17.57 -9.05
C HIS A 369 10.63 18.32 -7.72
N GLU A 370 10.02 19.51 -7.69
CA GLU A 370 9.96 20.35 -6.49
C GLU A 370 9.28 19.63 -5.32
N ALA A 371 8.22 18.85 -5.57
CA ALA A 371 7.53 18.11 -4.52
C ALA A 371 8.39 16.99 -3.90
N GLY A 372 9.21 16.31 -4.70
CA GLY A 372 10.16 15.30 -4.23
C GLY A 372 11.29 15.91 -3.40
N ALA A 373 11.83 17.05 -3.87
CA ALA A 373 12.83 17.81 -3.15
C ALA A 373 12.29 18.35 -1.81
N GLU A 374 11.12 18.99 -1.83
CA GLU A 374 10.42 19.49 -0.64
C GLU A 374 10.14 18.36 0.35
N PHE A 375 9.75 17.16 -0.11
CA PHE A 375 9.55 15.99 0.75
C PHE A 375 10.84 15.51 1.43
N LEU A 376 11.98 15.55 0.73
CA LEU A 376 13.28 15.24 1.32
C LEU A 376 13.67 16.31 2.35
N GLU A 377 13.42 17.59 2.07
CA GLU A 377 13.67 18.70 2.98
C GLU A 377 12.78 18.64 4.23
N SER A 378 11.48 18.37 4.07
CA SER A 378 10.52 18.29 5.17
C SER A 378 10.78 17.12 6.13
N ASN A 379 11.29 16.00 5.62
CA ASN A 379 11.73 14.88 6.46
C ASN A 379 13.13 15.08 7.07
N THR A 380 13.84 16.11 6.63
CA THR A 380 15.08 16.57 7.27
C THR A 380 14.78 17.55 8.41
N ALA A 381 13.58 18.17 8.42
CA ALA A 381 13.10 18.94 9.56
C ALA A 381 12.92 18.01 10.78
N SER A 382 13.78 18.24 11.76
CA SER A 382 14.02 17.45 12.96
C SER A 382 12.74 17.06 13.73
N VAL A 383 12.71 15.81 14.17
CA VAL A 383 11.86 15.31 15.26
C VAL A 383 11.90 16.29 16.43
N SER A 384 10.74 16.79 16.87
CA SER A 384 10.66 17.66 18.05
C SER A 384 11.14 16.93 19.31
N ALA A 385 11.67 17.67 20.30
CA ALA A 385 12.15 17.09 21.57
C ALA A 385 11.09 16.22 22.29
N TRP A 386 9.80 16.53 22.10
CA TRP A 386 8.70 15.72 22.62
C TRP A 386 8.56 14.37 21.89
N GLN A 387 8.64 14.36 20.56
CA GLN A 387 8.60 13.13 19.76
C GLN A 387 9.80 12.22 20.08
N GLU A 388 10.98 12.80 20.35
CA GLU A 388 12.17 12.06 20.80
C GLU A 388 11.92 11.33 22.14
N LYS A 389 11.29 12.01 23.11
CA LYS A 389 10.99 11.43 24.43
C LYS A 389 10.02 10.24 24.33
N ARG A 390 9.03 10.34 23.44
CA ARG A 390 8.04 9.27 23.20
C ARG A 390 8.67 8.06 22.51
N LEU A 391 9.57 8.28 21.54
CA LEU A 391 10.30 7.20 20.88
C LEU A 391 11.21 6.43 21.86
N LYS A 392 11.87 7.13 22.79
CA LYS A 392 12.66 6.49 23.87
C LYS A 392 11.80 5.63 24.81
N GLN A 393 10.60 6.11 25.17
CA GLN A 393 9.67 5.36 26.04
C GLN A 393 9.17 4.07 25.40
N MET A 394 9.04 4.04 24.08
CA MET A 394 8.57 2.86 23.33
C MET A 394 9.68 1.83 23.05
N GLY A 395 10.87 1.99 23.63
CA GLY A 395 12.00 1.08 23.38
C GLY A 395 12.55 1.17 21.95
N ALA A 396 12.21 2.22 21.19
CA ALA A 396 12.75 2.42 19.86
C ALA A 396 14.24 2.72 19.96
N THR A 397 15.08 1.76 19.58
CA THR A 397 16.54 1.94 19.51
C THR A 397 16.85 2.94 18.40
N ALA A 398 17.00 4.22 18.74
CA ALA A 398 17.45 5.25 17.81
C ALA A 398 18.94 5.05 17.42
N ARG A 399 19.26 3.95 16.75
CA ARG A 399 20.64 3.62 16.32
C ARG A 399 20.87 4.01 14.88
N ASN A 400 20.92 5.30 14.59
CA ASN A 400 21.92 5.95 13.72
C ASN A 400 21.69 7.44 13.80
N ALA A 401 21.86 7.89 15.03
CA ALA A 401 22.40 9.19 15.27
C ALA A 401 23.70 9.38 14.45
N SER A 402 24.41 8.42 13.85
CA SER A 402 25.61 8.72 13.02
C SER A 402 25.42 9.73 11.89
N GLY A 403 24.28 9.80 11.19
CA GLY A 403 24.05 10.83 10.16
C GLY A 403 23.68 12.19 10.78
N TYR A 404 22.82 12.18 11.79
CA TYR A 404 22.43 13.36 12.57
C TYR A 404 23.58 13.85 13.45
N LEU A 405 24.17 13.03 14.32
CA LEU A 405 25.49 13.18 14.96
C LEU A 405 26.57 13.55 13.98
N ASN A 406 26.69 13.00 12.76
CA ASN A 406 27.72 13.52 11.84
C ASN A 406 27.35 14.92 11.40
N SER A 407 26.08 15.24 11.11
CA SER A 407 25.68 16.61 10.84
C SER A 407 25.85 17.53 12.05
N VAL A 408 25.59 17.08 13.28
CA VAL A 408 25.71 17.81 14.54
C VAL A 408 27.16 17.91 14.98
N LYS A 409 28.00 16.93 14.66
CA LYS A 409 29.44 16.90 14.94
C LYS A 409 30.20 17.70 13.87
N VAL A 410 29.80 17.62 12.60
CA VAL A 410 30.30 18.51 11.53
C VAL A 410 29.84 19.93 11.79
N ASN A 411 28.57 20.15 12.15
CA ASN A 411 28.08 21.47 12.53
C ASN A 411 28.75 21.95 13.82
N GLY A 412 28.98 21.09 14.81
CA GLY A 412 29.69 21.43 16.04
C GLY A 412 31.17 21.75 15.81
N VAL A 413 31.85 21.03 14.91
CA VAL A 413 33.24 21.34 14.50
C VAL A 413 33.28 22.65 13.71
N ARG A 414 32.34 22.86 12.79
CA ARG A 414 32.20 24.12 12.04
C ARG A 414 31.86 25.29 12.96
N GLU A 415 30.98 25.07 13.94
CA GLU A 415 30.59 26.07 14.94
C GLU A 415 31.77 26.38 15.86
N ALA A 416 32.51 25.39 16.35
CA ALA A 416 33.71 25.60 17.16
C ALA A 416 34.80 26.35 16.38
N ALA A 417 35.02 25.98 15.11
CA ALA A 417 35.96 26.68 14.23
C ALA A 417 35.50 28.12 13.96
N ALA A 418 34.21 28.34 13.71
CA ALA A 418 33.63 29.67 13.55
C ALA A 418 33.76 30.49 14.83
N ARG A 419 33.48 29.92 16.00
CA ARG A 419 33.64 30.58 17.32
C ARG A 419 35.10 30.92 17.60
N ALA A 420 36.05 30.04 17.27
CA ALA A 420 37.47 30.30 17.41
C ALA A 420 37.92 31.45 16.49
N LEU A 421 37.51 31.42 15.22
CA LEU A 421 37.76 32.53 14.29
C LEU A 421 37.16 33.84 14.78
N MET A 422 35.91 33.81 15.25
CA MET A 422 35.22 34.97 15.81
C MET A 422 35.87 35.48 17.10
N ALA A 423 36.48 34.61 17.91
CA ALA A 423 37.19 35.01 19.12
C ALA A 423 38.47 35.82 18.81
N GLU A 424 39.12 35.56 17.67
CA GLU A 424 40.27 36.32 17.18
C GLU A 424 39.89 37.63 16.49
N MET A 425 38.60 37.84 16.19
CA MET A 425 38.12 39.07 15.56
C MET A 425 37.97 40.18 16.61
N SER A 426 38.32 41.40 16.22
CA SER A 426 38.01 42.58 17.03
C SER A 426 36.49 42.78 17.15
N VAL A 427 36.06 43.49 18.20
CA VAL A 427 34.64 43.82 18.43
C VAL A 427 34.01 44.51 17.22
N ASN A 428 34.74 45.39 16.53
CA ASN A 428 34.26 46.06 15.31
C ASN A 428 34.01 45.07 14.17
N GLN A 429 34.97 44.15 13.92
CA GLN A 429 34.81 43.13 12.89
C GLN A 429 33.64 42.18 13.20
N LEU A 430 33.43 41.83 14.47
CA LEU A 430 32.28 41.02 14.88
C LEU A 430 30.95 41.76 14.69
N SER A 431 30.91 43.05 15.00
CA SER A 431 29.75 43.91 14.79
C SER A 431 29.39 44.04 13.31
N ASP A 432 30.40 44.25 12.45
CA ASP A 432 30.22 44.32 10.99
C ASP A 432 29.70 42.99 10.44
N LEU A 433 30.27 41.87 10.90
CA LEU A 433 29.83 40.53 10.52
C LEU A 433 28.37 40.27 10.94
N ALA A 434 28.01 40.61 12.17
CA ALA A 434 26.65 40.46 12.68
C ALA A 434 25.65 41.30 11.87
N THR A 435 26.00 42.55 11.56
CA THR A 435 25.17 43.47 10.77
C THR A 435 24.99 42.96 9.34
N PHE A 436 26.04 42.41 8.73
CA PHE A 436 25.99 41.79 7.41
C PHE A 436 24.98 40.62 7.39
N TYR A 437 25.07 39.69 8.33
CA TYR A 437 24.16 38.54 8.37
C TYR A 437 22.70 38.93 8.67
N GLN A 438 22.47 39.93 9.53
CA GLN A 438 21.13 40.46 9.74
C GLN A 438 20.54 41.08 8.47
N THR A 439 21.36 41.83 7.73
CA THR A 439 20.97 42.44 6.44
C THR A 439 20.63 41.36 5.41
N MET A 440 21.47 40.33 5.28
CA MET A 440 21.21 39.20 4.38
C MET A 440 19.95 38.44 4.76
N GLY A 441 19.70 38.21 6.05
CA GLY A 441 18.48 37.57 6.53
C GLY A 441 17.22 38.36 6.18
N LYS A 442 17.28 39.70 6.28
CA LYS A 442 16.19 40.59 5.89
C LYS A 442 15.93 40.55 4.38
N ILE A 443 16.99 40.68 3.56
CA ILE A 443 16.89 40.61 2.09
C ILE A 443 16.28 39.27 1.66
N CYS A 444 16.77 38.15 2.22
CA CYS A 444 16.23 36.83 1.92
C CYS A 444 14.73 36.74 2.24
N SER A 445 14.31 37.28 3.39
CA SER A 445 12.89 37.28 3.80
C SER A 445 12.04 38.14 2.86
N GLU A 446 12.51 39.33 2.48
CA GLU A 446 11.82 40.21 1.53
C GLU A 446 11.67 39.56 0.14
N VAL A 447 12.73 38.90 -0.35
CA VAL A 447 12.70 38.15 -1.62
C VAL A 447 11.74 36.96 -1.54
N LEU A 448 11.70 36.27 -0.40
CA LEU A 448 10.79 35.16 -0.16
C LEU A 448 9.33 35.65 -0.15
N ASP A 449 9.03 36.71 0.59
CA ASP A 449 7.68 37.31 0.67
C ASP A 449 7.21 37.82 -0.69
N THR A 450 8.10 38.47 -1.46
CA THR A 450 7.80 38.93 -2.82
C THR A 450 7.44 37.76 -3.75
N LYS A 451 8.15 36.63 -3.64
CA LYS A 451 7.86 35.41 -4.40
C LYS A 451 6.58 34.69 -3.94
N LEU A 452 6.13 34.92 -2.71
CA LEU A 452 4.91 34.32 -2.17
C LEU A 452 3.66 35.14 -2.48
N GLN A 453 3.80 36.45 -2.72
CA GLN A 453 2.69 37.37 -3.03
C GLN A 453 2.43 37.59 -4.52
N GLY A 454 3.38 37.26 -5.40
CA GLY A 454 3.23 37.30 -6.86
C GLY A 454 2.95 35.93 -7.45
#